data_AF-A0A1S3ZI89-F1
#
_entry.id   AF-A0A1S3ZI89-F1
#
_cell.length_a   1.000
_cell.length_b   1.000
_cell.length_c   1.000
_cell.angle_alpha   90.00
_cell.angle_beta   90.00
_cell.angle_gamma   90.00
#
_symmetry.space_group_name_H-M   'P 1'
#
loop_
_entity.id
_entity.type
_entity.pdbx_description
1 polymer ?
#
loop_
_entity_poly.entity_id
_entity_poly.type
_entity_poly.pdbx_seq_one_letter_code
_entity_poly.pdbx_strand_id
1 'polypeptide(L)'
;MSTNENEPFAALEEIPLQIHMWWNDLGKGSRGTVIKVLGGLVGLLNIKPRLDIIEALIPFWDPTRNVFRFSDFELTPILEEISGYAGLNGNLRSRYPVLPRPVSPHKFLDMLSISRDIQDKNLSEGSCTFQFLYQRYGNPQGFEEPNTGLTHAGNKYKWEARRGLVFIVAFLGVIVCPRKDRNIELGLVGMVDVAIKKANGTLVPLILSEIYRALTICREGGKFFQGCNLLLQLWI
;
A
#
# COMPACT_ATOMS: atom_id res chain seq x y z
N MET A 1 6.30 -18.45 -29.97
CA MET A 1 6.22 -17.01 -30.32
C MET A 1 5.12 -16.42 -29.47
N SER A 2 5.47 -15.52 -28.54
CA SER A 2 4.58 -15.11 -27.44
C SER A 2 3.56 -14.08 -27.87
N THR A 3 2.32 -14.28 -27.43
CA THR A 3 1.13 -13.42 -27.58
C THR A 3 1.16 -12.12 -26.76
N ASN A 4 2.34 -11.51 -26.54
CA ASN A 4 2.51 -10.39 -25.60
C ASN A 4 2.48 -8.99 -26.24
N GLU A 5 2.22 -8.85 -27.54
CA GLU A 5 2.31 -7.53 -28.20
C GLU A 5 1.10 -6.61 -27.98
N ASN A 6 0.00 -7.08 -27.36
CA ASN A 6 -1.27 -6.33 -27.30
C ASN A 6 -1.81 -6.01 -25.89
N GLU A 7 -1.08 -6.28 -24.80
CA GLU A 7 -1.59 -5.88 -23.48
C GLU A 7 -1.36 -4.37 -23.25
N PRO A 8 -2.43 -3.57 -23.01
CA PRO A 8 -2.29 -2.14 -22.76
C PRO A 8 -1.53 -1.89 -21.45
N PHE A 9 -0.82 -0.76 -21.39
CA PHE A 9 -0.24 -0.29 -20.15
C PHE A 9 -1.35 -0.03 -19.12
N ALA A 10 -1.09 -0.36 -17.86
CA ALA A 10 -2.04 -0.23 -16.76
C ALA A 10 -1.35 0.15 -15.45
N ALA A 11 -2.11 0.74 -14.54
CA ALA A 11 -1.71 1.07 -13.18
C ALA A 11 -2.96 1.05 -12.29
N LEU A 12 -2.89 1.63 -11.09
CA LEU A 12 -4.11 1.94 -10.33
C LEU A 12 -4.90 3.03 -11.07
N GLU A 13 -6.00 2.65 -11.71
CA GLU A 13 -6.86 3.56 -12.50
C GLU A 13 -7.99 4.20 -11.68
N GLU A 14 -8.45 3.51 -10.65
CA GLU A 14 -9.50 3.97 -9.75
C GLU A 14 -9.21 3.50 -8.32
N ILE A 15 -9.43 4.39 -7.36
CA ILE A 15 -9.34 4.06 -5.94
C ILE A 15 -10.67 3.42 -5.51
N PRO A 16 -10.68 2.20 -4.95
CA PRO A 16 -11.92 1.54 -4.56
C PRO A 16 -12.75 2.40 -3.60
N LEU A 17 -14.03 2.64 -3.91
CA LEU A 17 -14.94 3.42 -3.05
C LEU A 17 -14.95 2.90 -1.59
N GLN A 18 -14.84 1.59 -1.42
CA GLN A 18 -14.77 0.93 -0.12
C GLN A 18 -13.62 1.44 0.76
N ILE A 19 -12.45 1.80 0.20
CA ILE A 19 -11.35 2.35 1.02
C ILE A 19 -11.68 3.76 1.52
N HIS A 20 -12.42 4.55 0.74
CA HIS A 20 -12.94 5.86 1.18
C HIS A 20 -13.98 5.70 2.28
N MET A 21 -14.94 4.78 2.08
CA MET A 21 -15.95 4.48 3.09
C MET A 21 -15.30 4.04 4.40
N TRP A 22 -14.30 3.16 4.33
CA TRP A 22 -13.55 2.71 5.49
C TRP A 22 -12.84 3.89 6.19
N TRP A 23 -12.10 4.72 5.45
CA TRP A 23 -11.45 5.92 6.02
C TRP A 23 -12.45 6.84 6.74
N ASN A 24 -13.62 7.06 6.14
CA ASN A 24 -14.68 7.91 6.67
C ASN A 24 -15.37 7.33 7.91
N ASP A 25 -15.35 6.01 8.07
CA ASP A 25 -15.94 5.32 9.21
C ASP A 25 -14.98 5.08 10.39
N LEU A 26 -13.67 5.14 10.18
CA LEU A 26 -12.69 4.90 11.25
C LEU A 26 -12.91 5.81 12.47
N GLY A 27 -12.94 5.21 13.66
CA GLY A 27 -12.99 5.93 14.92
C GLY A 27 -11.74 6.77 15.19
N LYS A 28 -11.84 7.74 16.12
CA LYS A 28 -10.77 8.70 16.44
C LYS A 28 -9.41 8.03 16.76
N GLY A 29 -9.42 6.94 17.54
CA GLY A 29 -8.19 6.21 17.90
C GLY A 29 -7.55 5.51 16.71
N SER A 30 -8.37 4.86 15.88
CA SER A 30 -7.95 4.20 14.65
C SER A 30 -7.39 5.20 13.65
N ARG A 31 -8.07 6.34 13.43
CA ARG A 31 -7.56 7.44 12.61
C ARG A 31 -6.24 8.00 13.11
N GLY A 32 -6.09 8.20 14.42
CA GLY A 32 -4.83 8.65 15.00
C GLY A 32 -3.67 7.69 14.69
N THR A 33 -3.94 6.39 14.74
CA THR A 33 -2.96 5.36 14.35
C THR A 33 -2.60 5.43 12.87
N VAL A 34 -3.60 5.59 12.00
CA VAL A 34 -3.38 5.74 10.55
C VAL A 34 -2.54 6.98 10.24
N ILE A 35 -2.93 8.15 10.77
CA ILE A 35 -2.24 9.43 10.55
C ILE A 35 -0.80 9.36 11.08
N LYS A 36 -0.58 8.68 12.21
CA LYS A 36 0.78 8.48 12.75
C LYS A 36 1.71 7.77 11.77
N VAL A 37 1.19 6.81 11.00
CA VAL A 37 2.00 5.96 10.11
C VAL A 37 2.05 6.51 8.68
N LEU A 38 0.90 6.88 8.12
CA LEU A 38 0.77 7.34 6.74
C LEU A 38 0.97 8.86 6.59
N GLY A 39 0.79 9.64 7.66
CA GLY A 39 0.87 11.10 7.60
C GLY A 39 -0.09 11.68 6.56
N GLY A 40 0.44 12.58 5.73
CA GLY A 40 -0.24 13.20 4.60
C GLY A 40 -0.57 12.27 3.43
N LEU A 41 -0.01 11.05 3.37
CA LEU A 41 -0.29 10.12 2.28
C LEU A 41 -1.76 9.71 2.21
N VAL A 42 -2.51 9.81 3.30
CA VAL A 42 -3.97 9.58 3.28
C VAL A 42 -4.67 10.52 2.29
N GLY A 43 -4.08 11.69 2.02
CA GLY A 43 -4.56 12.64 1.00
C GLY A 43 -4.59 12.06 -0.42
N LEU A 44 -3.81 11.01 -0.71
CA LEU A 44 -3.82 10.33 -2.01
C LEU A 44 -5.20 9.75 -2.36
N LEU A 45 -6.04 9.45 -1.37
CA LEU A 45 -7.43 9.04 -1.61
C LEU A 45 -8.18 10.07 -2.46
N ASN A 46 -7.87 11.36 -2.35
CA ASN A 46 -8.60 12.40 -3.06
C ASN A 46 -8.02 12.72 -4.45
N ILE A 47 -7.02 11.96 -4.90
CA ILE A 47 -6.30 12.23 -6.14
C ILE A 47 -6.82 11.29 -7.23
N LYS A 48 -7.21 11.88 -8.37
CA LYS A 48 -7.58 11.11 -9.56
C LYS A 48 -6.32 10.55 -10.23
N PRO A 49 -6.22 9.23 -10.47
CA PRO A 49 -5.10 8.68 -11.24
C PRO A 49 -5.06 9.20 -12.69
N ARG A 50 -3.86 9.50 -13.18
CA ARG A 50 -3.55 9.92 -14.55
C ARG A 50 -2.59 8.92 -15.19
N LEU A 51 -3.16 7.86 -15.76
CA LEU A 51 -2.39 6.79 -16.41
C LEU A 51 -1.53 7.32 -17.56
N ASP A 52 -2.04 8.30 -18.29
CA ASP A 52 -1.38 8.96 -19.41
C ASP A 52 -0.04 9.61 -19.03
N ILE A 53 0.02 10.25 -17.85
CA ILE A 53 1.25 10.87 -17.35
C ILE A 53 2.29 9.78 -17.04
N ILE A 54 1.86 8.69 -16.38
CA ILE A 54 2.76 7.62 -15.97
C ILE A 54 3.31 6.89 -17.19
N GLU A 55 2.46 6.55 -18.16
CA GLU A 55 2.88 5.91 -19.40
C GLU A 55 3.86 6.76 -20.19
N ALA A 56 3.60 8.07 -20.30
CA ALA A 56 4.47 9.02 -20.99
C ALA A 56 5.85 9.16 -20.33
N LEU A 57 5.99 8.88 -19.03
CA LEU A 57 7.27 8.95 -18.31
C LEU A 57 8.16 7.73 -18.52
N ILE A 58 7.57 6.55 -18.78
CA ILE A 58 8.32 5.29 -18.89
C ILE A 58 9.47 5.39 -19.91
N PRO A 59 9.31 5.95 -21.12
CA PRO A 59 10.39 6.05 -22.10
C PRO A 59 11.61 6.85 -21.64
N PHE A 60 11.44 7.76 -20.68
CA PHE A 60 12.51 8.64 -20.18
C PHE A 60 13.29 8.02 -19.01
N TRP A 61 12.81 6.94 -18.40
CA TRP A 61 13.49 6.29 -17.29
C TRP A 61 14.79 5.60 -17.74
N ASP A 62 15.92 5.97 -17.12
CA ASP A 62 17.18 5.24 -17.16
C ASP A 62 17.33 4.37 -15.90
N PRO A 63 17.15 3.05 -16.00
CA PRO A 63 17.26 2.13 -14.87
C PRO A 63 18.70 1.99 -14.35
N THR A 64 19.71 2.37 -15.12
CA THR A 64 21.12 2.28 -14.70
C THR A 64 21.45 3.37 -13.68
N ARG A 65 20.91 4.57 -13.87
CA ARG A 65 21.15 5.72 -12.99
C ARG A 65 19.99 6.02 -12.04
N ASN A 66 18.84 5.38 -12.22
CA ASN A 66 17.60 5.67 -11.50
C ASN A 66 17.16 7.14 -11.65
N VAL A 67 17.15 7.63 -12.89
CA VAL A 67 16.74 9.00 -13.24
C VAL A 67 15.88 9.01 -14.49
N PHE A 68 14.99 9.99 -14.59
CA PHE A 68 14.38 10.39 -15.85
C PHE A 68 15.38 11.28 -16.61
N ARG A 69 15.65 10.95 -17.87
CA ARG A 69 16.49 11.76 -18.76
C ARG A 69 15.65 12.55 -19.74
N PHE A 70 15.72 13.86 -19.65
CA PHE A 70 15.11 14.77 -20.62
C PHE A 70 16.23 15.57 -21.28
N SER A 71 16.48 15.37 -22.58
CA SER A 71 17.52 16.05 -23.38
C SER A 71 18.80 16.41 -22.59
N ASP A 72 18.83 17.59 -21.98
CA ASP A 72 19.95 18.24 -21.29
C ASP A 72 19.89 18.20 -19.73
N PHE A 73 18.84 17.64 -19.12
CA PHE A 73 18.73 17.50 -17.66
C PHE A 73 18.19 16.14 -17.19
N GLU A 74 18.44 15.83 -15.92
CA GLU A 74 17.99 14.60 -15.26
C GLU A 74 17.09 14.98 -14.06
N LEU A 75 15.99 14.23 -13.86
CA LEU A 75 15.11 14.37 -12.70
C LEU A 75 14.91 13.01 -12.02
N THR A 76 14.77 12.99 -10.70
CA THR A 76 14.38 11.76 -9.98
C THR A 76 13.76 12.11 -8.63
N PRO A 77 12.71 11.42 -8.18
CA PRO A 77 12.12 11.69 -6.88
C PRO A 77 13.09 11.30 -5.76
N ILE A 78 13.36 12.21 -4.83
CA ILE A 78 14.26 11.92 -3.70
C ILE A 78 13.51 11.65 -2.39
N LEU A 79 14.20 11.07 -1.41
CA LEU A 79 13.61 10.73 -0.12
C LEU A 79 13.00 11.96 0.58
N GLU A 80 13.64 13.11 0.46
CA GLU A 80 13.20 14.38 1.03
C GLU A 80 11.87 14.86 0.43
N GLU A 81 11.69 14.73 -0.88
CA GLU A 81 10.45 15.12 -1.58
C GLU A 81 9.30 14.17 -1.22
N ILE A 82 9.55 12.86 -1.26
CA ILE A 82 8.57 11.84 -0.86
C ILE A 82 8.17 12.01 0.61
N SER A 83 9.13 12.35 1.48
CA SER A 83 8.85 12.69 2.88
C SER A 83 7.98 13.95 2.99
N GLY A 84 8.26 14.96 2.15
CA GLY A 84 7.49 16.19 2.01
C GLY A 84 6.01 15.91 1.76
N TYR A 85 5.71 15.13 0.71
CA TYR A 85 4.34 14.72 0.38
C TYR A 85 3.69 13.88 1.48
N ALA A 86 4.46 13.00 2.13
CA ALA A 86 3.95 12.20 3.23
C ALA A 86 3.71 13.02 4.51
N GLY A 87 4.12 14.29 4.57
CA GLY A 87 4.07 15.08 5.81
C GLY A 87 4.87 14.45 6.95
N LEU A 88 5.82 13.57 6.63
CA LEU A 88 6.67 12.85 7.59
C LEU A 88 8.01 13.60 7.80
N ASN A 89 7.97 14.91 7.61
CA ASN A 89 9.10 15.82 7.63
C ASN A 89 9.88 15.73 8.95
N GLY A 90 11.20 15.77 8.84
CA GLY A 90 12.12 15.61 9.95
C GLY A 90 13.45 15.05 9.48
N ASN A 91 14.38 14.83 10.40
CA ASN A 91 15.67 14.23 10.05
C ASN A 91 15.46 12.75 9.64
N LEU A 92 15.36 12.47 8.35
CA LEU A 92 15.20 11.12 7.80
C LEU A 92 16.30 10.17 8.26
N ARG A 93 17.52 10.67 8.55
CA ARG A 93 18.63 9.85 9.07
C ARG A 93 18.36 9.30 10.48
N SER A 94 17.45 9.92 11.23
CA SER A 94 17.03 9.45 12.56
C SER A 94 15.82 8.51 12.52
N ARG A 95 15.20 8.34 11.34
CA ARG A 95 14.05 7.46 11.13
C ARG A 95 14.52 6.05 10.83
N TYR A 96 13.74 5.06 11.28
CA TYR A 96 13.97 3.65 11.01
C TYR A 96 13.15 3.22 9.77
N PRO A 97 13.80 2.89 8.64
CA PRO A 97 13.09 2.36 7.48
C PRO A 97 12.35 1.07 7.85
N VAL A 98 11.07 0.99 7.53
CA VAL A 98 10.30 -0.23 7.71
C VAL A 98 10.03 -0.84 6.35
N LEU A 99 10.34 -2.13 6.21
CA LEU A 99 10.18 -2.89 4.98
C LEU A 99 9.33 -4.13 5.25
N PRO A 100 8.52 -4.58 4.27
CA PRO A 100 7.80 -5.85 4.35
C PRO A 100 8.77 -7.01 4.56
N ARG A 101 8.39 -7.97 5.39
CA ARG A 101 9.09 -9.24 5.56
C ARG A 101 8.11 -10.37 5.31
N PRO A 102 8.56 -11.53 4.80
CA PRO A 102 7.68 -12.69 4.68
C PRO A 102 6.98 -13.00 6.01
N VAL A 103 5.66 -13.15 5.97
CA VAL A 103 4.81 -13.51 7.10
C VAL A 103 4.03 -14.75 6.69
N SER A 104 4.08 -15.80 7.53
CA SER A 104 3.29 -17.00 7.26
C SER A 104 1.79 -16.72 7.38
N PRO A 105 0.93 -17.48 6.67
CA PRO A 105 -0.52 -17.29 6.75
C PRO A 105 -1.07 -17.33 8.18
N HIS A 106 -0.62 -18.29 9.00
CA HIS A 106 -1.02 -18.37 10.41
C HIS A 106 -0.62 -17.13 11.21
N LYS A 107 0.62 -16.64 11.04
CA LYS A 107 1.08 -15.43 11.72
C LYS A 107 0.31 -14.20 11.27
N PHE A 108 -0.03 -14.11 9.98
CA PHE A 108 -0.88 -13.04 9.46
C PHE A 108 -2.26 -13.06 10.12
N LEU A 109 -2.92 -14.22 10.17
CA LEU A 109 -4.24 -14.38 10.81
C LEU A 109 -4.17 -14.04 12.31
N ASP A 110 -3.15 -14.50 13.04
CA ASP A 110 -2.94 -14.15 14.45
C ASP A 110 -2.75 -12.63 14.65
N MET A 111 -1.96 -11.99 13.77
CA MET A 111 -1.71 -10.55 13.78
C MET A 111 -2.95 -9.73 13.44
N LEU A 112 -3.97 -10.32 12.85
CA LEU A 112 -5.26 -9.68 12.65
C LEU A 112 -6.27 -10.09 13.73
N SER A 113 -6.06 -11.19 14.45
CA SER A 113 -7.07 -11.83 15.31
C SER A 113 -8.21 -12.43 14.49
N ILE A 114 -7.82 -13.19 13.48
CA ILE A 114 -8.69 -13.99 12.63
C ILE A 114 -8.41 -15.47 12.94
N SER A 115 -9.45 -16.31 12.90
CA SER A 115 -9.31 -17.75 13.11
C SER A 115 -8.39 -18.36 12.05
N ARG A 116 -7.57 -19.32 12.48
CA ARG A 116 -6.71 -20.10 11.59
C ARG A 116 -7.50 -21.09 10.73
N ASP A 117 -8.77 -21.33 11.06
CA ASP A 117 -9.64 -22.25 10.31
C ASP A 117 -10.19 -21.63 9.02
N ILE A 118 -10.01 -20.31 8.83
CA ILE A 118 -10.46 -19.64 7.61
C ILE A 118 -9.73 -20.21 6.40
N GLN A 119 -10.53 -20.69 5.46
CA GLN A 119 -10.08 -21.16 4.16
C GLN A 119 -10.09 -20.01 3.16
N ASP A 120 -8.92 -19.58 2.73
CA ASP A 120 -8.76 -18.65 1.61
C ASP A 120 -7.52 -19.06 0.81
N LYS A 121 -7.72 -19.34 -0.48
CA LYS A 121 -6.66 -19.84 -1.38
C LYS A 121 -5.49 -18.85 -1.54
N ASN A 122 -5.74 -17.55 -1.44
CA ASN A 122 -4.71 -16.54 -1.63
C ASN A 122 -3.74 -16.55 -0.44
N LEU A 123 -4.22 -16.94 0.75
CA LEU A 123 -3.38 -17.04 1.94
C LEU A 123 -2.27 -18.08 1.72
N SER A 124 -2.56 -19.24 1.12
CA SER A 124 -1.53 -20.24 0.77
C SER A 124 -0.51 -19.72 -0.24
N GLU A 125 -0.88 -18.73 -1.06
CA GLU A 125 0.01 -18.06 -2.02
C GLU A 125 0.77 -16.86 -1.40
N GLY A 126 0.61 -16.63 -0.09
CA GLY A 126 1.30 -15.55 0.61
C GLY A 126 0.67 -14.17 0.39
N SER A 127 -0.64 -14.11 0.08
CA SER A 127 -1.36 -12.85 -0.12
C SER A 127 -2.82 -12.91 0.36
N CYS A 128 -3.54 -11.79 0.32
CA CYS A 128 -4.98 -11.74 0.59
C CYS A 128 -5.64 -10.68 -0.30
N THR A 129 -6.95 -10.77 -0.53
CA THR A 129 -7.65 -9.75 -1.32
C THR A 129 -7.97 -8.52 -0.46
N PHE A 130 -8.14 -7.35 -1.07
CA PHE A 130 -8.72 -6.19 -0.39
C PHE A 130 -10.08 -6.51 0.26
N GLN A 131 -10.93 -7.28 -0.44
CA GLN A 131 -12.24 -7.67 0.06
C GLN A 131 -12.16 -8.53 1.33
N PHE A 132 -11.16 -9.42 1.41
CA PHE A 132 -10.91 -10.22 2.61
C PHE A 132 -10.68 -9.34 3.85
N LEU A 133 -9.93 -8.24 3.69
CA LEU A 133 -9.71 -7.26 4.76
C LEU A 133 -10.95 -6.41 5.02
N TYR A 134 -11.59 -5.91 3.96
CA TYR A 134 -12.72 -5.00 4.05
C TYR A 134 -13.92 -5.63 4.75
N GLN A 135 -14.29 -6.88 4.43
CA GLN A 135 -15.42 -7.56 5.09
C GLN A 135 -15.22 -7.65 6.61
N ARG A 136 -13.98 -7.82 7.07
CA ARG A 136 -13.66 -8.03 8.48
C ARG A 136 -13.46 -6.75 9.28
N TYR A 137 -12.86 -5.73 8.68
CA TYR A 137 -12.47 -4.51 9.39
C TYR A 137 -12.91 -3.21 8.70
N GLY A 138 -13.26 -3.27 7.41
CA GLY A 138 -13.70 -2.10 6.64
C GLY A 138 -15.19 -1.84 6.77
N ASN A 139 -16.00 -2.89 6.69
CA ASN A 139 -17.43 -2.81 6.91
C ASN A 139 -17.72 -2.43 8.38
N PRO A 140 -18.49 -1.34 8.65
CA PRO A 140 -18.91 -0.99 10.01
C PRO A 140 -19.65 -2.11 10.73
N GLN A 141 -20.35 -2.97 9.97
CA GLN A 141 -21.08 -4.14 10.47
C GLN A 141 -20.20 -5.40 10.55
N GLY A 142 -18.95 -5.36 10.10
CA GLY A 142 -18.06 -6.53 10.04
C GLY A 142 -17.79 -7.19 11.40
N PHE A 143 -17.95 -6.45 12.50
CA PHE A 143 -17.87 -7.04 13.84
C PHE A 143 -19.04 -7.97 14.16
N GLU A 144 -20.23 -7.66 13.65
CA GLU A 144 -21.48 -8.37 13.92
C GLU A 144 -21.80 -9.41 12.84
N GLU A 145 -21.12 -9.34 11.69
CA GLU A 145 -21.31 -10.27 10.59
C GLU A 145 -20.95 -11.72 10.98
N PRO A 146 -21.89 -12.67 10.83
CA PRO A 146 -21.56 -14.07 10.97
C PRO A 146 -20.56 -14.46 9.87
N ASN A 147 -19.54 -15.24 10.23
CA ASN A 147 -18.50 -15.79 9.33
C ASN A 147 -17.29 -14.89 9.01
N THR A 148 -17.09 -13.76 9.71
CA THR A 148 -15.81 -13.02 9.61
C THR A 148 -14.63 -13.79 10.21
N GLY A 149 -14.93 -14.75 11.10
CA GLY A 149 -13.94 -15.57 11.80
C GLY A 149 -13.04 -14.76 12.73
N LEU A 150 -13.51 -13.58 13.18
CA LEU A 150 -12.82 -12.75 14.16
C LEU A 150 -12.75 -13.46 15.51
N THR A 151 -11.56 -13.53 16.11
CA THR A 151 -11.32 -14.21 17.39
C THR A 151 -11.32 -13.27 18.59
N HIS A 152 -11.80 -12.03 18.43
CA HIS A 152 -11.82 -11.02 19.48
C HIS A 152 -12.73 -11.31 20.69
N ALA A 153 -13.36 -12.50 20.75
CA ALA A 153 -14.26 -12.92 21.83
C ALA A 153 -15.35 -11.88 22.16
N GLY A 154 -15.91 -11.21 21.14
CA GLY A 154 -16.91 -10.17 21.34
C GLY A 154 -16.36 -8.83 21.86
N ASN A 155 -15.04 -8.62 21.88
CA ASN A 155 -14.44 -7.35 22.31
C ASN A 155 -14.38 -6.33 21.16
N LYS A 156 -15.42 -5.49 21.06
CA LYS A 156 -15.54 -4.42 20.05
C LYS A 156 -14.40 -3.40 20.13
N TYR A 157 -13.89 -3.11 21.33
CA TYR A 157 -12.76 -2.18 21.51
C TYR A 157 -11.47 -2.70 20.86
N LYS A 158 -11.16 -4.00 21.05
CA LYS A 158 -10.00 -4.65 20.41
C LYS A 158 -10.15 -4.70 18.90
N TRP A 159 -11.36 -4.98 18.41
CA TRP A 159 -11.64 -4.97 16.97
C TRP A 159 -11.44 -3.58 16.37
N GLU A 160 -12.03 -2.54 16.98
CA GLU A 160 -11.89 -1.15 16.54
C GLU A 160 -10.42 -0.72 16.51
N ALA A 161 -9.66 -1.02 17.56
CA ALA A 161 -8.22 -0.74 17.60
C ALA A 161 -7.43 -1.44 16.48
N ARG A 162 -7.89 -2.61 16.00
CA ARG A 162 -7.27 -3.33 14.89
C ARG A 162 -7.57 -2.69 13.54
N ARG A 163 -8.75 -2.06 13.37
CA ARG A 163 -9.18 -1.49 12.08
C ARG A 163 -8.17 -0.52 11.50
N GLY A 164 -7.54 0.33 12.33
CA GLY A 164 -6.51 1.25 11.88
C GLY A 164 -5.27 0.55 11.29
N LEU A 165 -4.81 -0.53 11.93
CA LEU A 165 -3.71 -1.36 11.40
C LEU A 165 -4.09 -1.97 10.06
N VAL A 166 -5.26 -2.59 9.96
CA VAL A 166 -5.70 -3.27 8.73
C VAL A 166 -5.97 -2.27 7.61
N PHE A 167 -6.47 -1.09 7.94
CA PHE A 167 -6.64 0.01 6.98
C PHE A 167 -5.29 0.40 6.36
N ILE A 168 -4.23 0.56 7.17
CA ILE A 168 -2.89 0.88 6.64
C ILE A 168 -2.40 -0.23 5.72
N VAL A 169 -2.59 -1.51 6.09
CA VAL A 169 -2.21 -2.65 5.24
C VAL A 169 -2.96 -2.61 3.90
N ALA A 170 -4.27 -2.36 3.94
CA ALA A 170 -5.10 -2.23 2.74
C ALA A 170 -4.68 -1.04 1.88
N PHE A 171 -4.47 0.13 2.49
CA PHE A 171 -3.99 1.34 1.83
C PHE A 171 -2.67 1.09 1.10
N LEU A 172 -1.70 0.48 1.79
CA LEU A 172 -0.40 0.20 1.19
C LEU A 172 -0.51 -0.79 0.02
N GLY A 173 -1.23 -1.89 0.18
CA GLY A 173 -1.35 -2.90 -0.87
C GLY A 173 -2.19 -2.47 -2.08
N VAL A 174 -3.09 -1.50 -1.91
CA VAL A 174 -3.95 -1.01 -3.00
C VAL A 174 -3.35 0.23 -3.68
N ILE A 175 -2.75 1.15 -2.91
CA ILE A 175 -2.37 2.48 -3.39
C ILE A 175 -0.86 2.64 -3.55
N VAL A 176 -0.07 2.07 -2.64
CA VAL A 176 1.39 2.29 -2.60
C VAL A 176 2.16 1.21 -3.36
N CYS A 177 1.76 -0.04 -3.19
CA CYS A 177 2.37 -1.23 -3.79
C CYS A 177 1.30 -2.06 -4.54
N PRO A 178 0.55 -1.47 -5.50
CA PRO A 178 -0.49 -2.20 -6.21
C PRO A 178 0.09 -3.39 -6.97
N ARG A 179 -0.66 -4.50 -6.99
CA ARG A 179 -0.32 -5.68 -7.79
C ARG A 179 -1.31 -5.91 -8.91
N LYS A 180 -0.84 -6.50 -10.00
CA LYS A 180 -1.67 -6.83 -11.18
C LYS A 180 -2.82 -7.78 -10.84
N ASP A 181 -2.58 -8.71 -9.91
CA ASP A 181 -3.58 -9.66 -9.40
C ASP A 181 -4.52 -9.06 -8.34
N ARG A 182 -4.31 -7.78 -7.96
CA ARG A 182 -5.07 -7.04 -6.94
C ARG A 182 -5.00 -7.67 -5.54
N ASN A 183 -4.05 -8.58 -5.32
CA ASN A 183 -3.78 -9.15 -4.02
C ASN A 183 -2.83 -8.26 -3.22
N ILE A 184 -2.92 -8.37 -1.91
CA ILE A 184 -2.16 -7.64 -0.91
C ILE A 184 -1.21 -8.62 -0.23
N GLU A 185 0.07 -8.29 -0.19
CA GLU A 185 1.09 -9.14 0.41
C GLU A 185 0.93 -9.22 1.93
N LEU A 186 0.98 -10.44 2.47
CA LEU A 186 0.83 -10.65 3.92
C LEU A 186 1.95 -9.96 4.70
N GLY A 187 3.13 -9.81 4.10
CA GLY A 187 4.29 -9.17 4.72
C GLY A 187 4.06 -7.72 5.15
N LEU A 188 3.10 -7.02 4.53
CA LEU A 188 2.72 -5.67 4.91
C LEU A 188 2.20 -5.60 6.35
N VAL A 189 1.52 -6.65 6.86
CA VAL A 189 1.01 -6.65 8.24
C VAL A 189 2.14 -6.58 9.26
N GLY A 190 3.22 -7.32 9.01
CA GLY A 190 4.41 -7.35 9.86
C GLY A 190 5.10 -6.00 9.91
N MET A 191 5.23 -5.37 8.74
CA MET A 191 5.80 -4.04 8.61
C MET A 191 4.95 -2.99 9.32
N VAL A 192 3.64 -2.97 9.09
CA VAL A 192 2.74 -1.99 9.71
C VAL A 192 2.71 -2.13 11.23
N ASP A 193 2.70 -3.35 11.77
CA ASP A 193 2.80 -3.58 13.22
C ASP A 193 4.07 -2.97 13.82
N VAL A 194 5.21 -3.12 13.13
CA VAL A 194 6.47 -2.48 13.54
C VAL A 194 6.38 -0.96 13.44
N ALA A 195 5.79 -0.42 12.36
CA ALA A 195 5.64 1.02 12.14
C ALA A 195 4.74 1.68 13.20
N ILE A 196 3.68 1.01 13.64
CA ILE A 196 2.79 1.49 14.71
C ILE A 196 3.53 1.51 16.06
N LYS A 197 4.31 0.46 16.36
CA LYS A 197 5.02 0.28 17.64
C LYS A 197 6.27 1.16 17.75
N LYS A 198 7.03 1.35 16.67
CA LYS A 198 8.24 2.17 16.67
C LYS A 198 7.91 3.64 16.41
N ALA A 199 8.21 4.51 17.38
CA ALA A 199 7.93 5.94 17.28
C ALA A 199 8.65 6.64 16.10
N ASN A 200 9.77 6.11 15.62
CA ASN A 200 10.56 6.70 14.53
C ASN A 200 10.51 5.89 13.22
N GLY A 201 9.55 4.97 13.04
CA GLY A 201 9.38 4.25 11.77
C GLY A 201 9.06 5.17 10.59
N THR A 202 9.51 4.84 9.38
CA THR A 202 9.12 5.54 8.14
C THR A 202 8.89 4.59 6.97
N LEU A 203 7.92 4.95 6.13
CA LEU A 203 7.56 4.24 4.89
C LEU A 203 8.18 4.88 3.64
N VAL A 204 8.80 6.05 3.78
CA VAL A 204 9.36 6.82 2.66
C VAL A 204 10.31 5.99 1.78
N PRO A 205 11.26 5.21 2.34
CA PRO A 205 12.12 4.37 1.52
C PRO A 205 11.39 3.27 0.76
N LEU A 206 10.34 2.66 1.36
CA LEU A 206 9.52 1.65 0.69
C LEU A 206 8.84 2.25 -0.54
N ILE A 207 8.16 3.39 -0.37
CA ILE A 207 7.41 4.06 -1.43
C ILE A 207 8.34 4.39 -2.60
N LEU A 208 9.49 5.00 -2.31
CA LEU A 208 10.45 5.36 -3.34
C LEU A 208 11.02 4.14 -4.06
N SER A 209 11.38 3.09 -3.30
CA SER A 209 11.89 1.85 -3.88
C SER A 209 10.88 1.17 -4.80
N GLU A 210 9.60 1.19 -4.45
CA GLU A 210 8.54 0.59 -5.27
C GLU A 210 8.26 1.41 -6.53
N ILE A 211 8.36 2.74 -6.47
CA ILE A 211 8.31 3.61 -7.66
C ILE A 211 9.47 3.29 -8.61
N TYR A 212 10.72 3.25 -8.11
CA TYR A 212 11.88 2.93 -8.93
C TYR A 212 11.81 1.52 -9.53
N ARG A 213 11.42 0.53 -8.72
CA ARG A 213 11.25 -0.84 -9.19
C ARG A 213 10.19 -0.92 -10.29
N ALA A 214 9.05 -0.24 -10.13
CA ALA A 214 8.00 -0.22 -11.12
C ALA A 214 8.42 0.49 -12.41
N LEU A 215 9.12 1.62 -12.32
CA LEU A 215 9.69 2.31 -13.48
C LEU A 215 10.65 1.42 -14.26
N THR A 216 11.55 0.71 -13.58
CA THR A 216 12.49 -0.22 -14.21
C THR A 216 11.76 -1.37 -14.90
N ILE A 217 10.83 -2.03 -14.21
CA ILE A 217 10.03 -3.13 -14.80
C ILE A 217 9.26 -2.65 -16.03
N CYS A 218 8.63 -1.48 -15.97
CA CYS A 218 7.88 -0.93 -17.09
C CYS A 218 8.79 -0.52 -18.25
N ARG A 219 9.98 0.02 -17.97
CA ARG A 219 10.99 0.33 -18.97
C ARG A 219 11.50 -0.92 -19.70
N GLU A 220 11.55 -2.04 -19.00
CA GLU A 220 11.92 -3.36 -19.55
C GLU A 220 10.76 -4.08 -20.26
N GLY A 221 9.61 -3.43 -20.42
CA GLY A 221 8.45 -3.94 -21.16
C GLY A 221 7.31 -4.46 -20.29
N GLY A 222 7.42 -4.38 -18.97
CA GLY A 222 6.33 -4.66 -18.05
C GLY A 222 5.14 -3.71 -18.27
N LYS A 223 3.93 -4.27 -18.29
CA LYS A 223 2.71 -3.51 -18.65
C LYS A 223 1.91 -3.00 -17.46
N PHE A 224 2.30 -3.32 -16.23
CA PHE A 224 1.59 -2.87 -15.03
C PHE A 224 2.53 -2.14 -14.08
N PHE A 225 2.24 -0.88 -13.78
CA PHE A 225 3.00 -0.06 -12.85
C PHE A 225 2.69 -0.44 -11.40
N GLN A 226 3.56 -1.25 -10.78
CA GLN A 226 3.38 -1.79 -9.43
C GLN A 226 3.78 -0.83 -8.28
N GLY A 227 4.12 0.41 -8.60
CA GLY A 227 4.47 1.45 -7.62
C GLY A 227 3.32 2.43 -7.38
N CYS A 228 3.54 3.39 -6.49
CA CYS A 228 2.56 4.43 -6.19
C CYS A 228 2.47 5.46 -7.33
N ASN A 229 1.68 5.15 -8.36
CA ASN A 229 1.47 6.02 -9.51
C ASN A 229 0.88 7.38 -9.10
N LEU A 230 -0.01 7.40 -8.10
CA LEU A 230 -0.60 8.62 -7.57
C LEU A 230 0.42 9.60 -6.99
N LEU A 231 1.50 9.09 -6.39
CA LEU A 231 2.54 9.94 -5.84
C LEU A 231 3.53 10.38 -6.92
N LEU A 232 3.87 9.47 -7.85
CA LEU A 232 4.73 9.80 -8.98
C LEU A 232 4.13 10.92 -9.86
N GLN A 233 2.82 10.87 -10.14
CA GLN A 233 2.15 11.93 -10.92
C GLN A 233 2.05 13.27 -10.20
N LEU A 234 2.11 13.29 -8.86
CA LEU A 234 2.11 14.54 -8.08
C LEU A 234 3.51 15.15 -8.04
N TRP A 235 4.53 14.30 -8.11
CA TRP A 235 5.92 14.71 -8.08
C TRP A 235 6.38 15.31 -9.41
N ILE A 236 5.94 14.74 -10.54
CA ILE A 236 6.27 15.24 -11.89
C ILE A 236 5.53 16.53 -12.24
#